data_AF-A0A443RYA6-F1
#
_entry.id   AF-A0A443RYA6-F1
#
_cell.length_a   1.000
_cell.length_b   1.000
_cell.length_c   1.000
_cell.angle_alpha   90.00
_cell.angle_beta   90.00
_cell.angle_gamma   90.00
#
_symmetry.space_group_name_H-M   'P 1'
#
loop_
_entity.id
_entity.type
_entity.pdbx_description
1 polymer ?
#
loop_
_entity_poly.entity_id
_entity_poly.type
_entity_poly.pdbx_seq_one_letter_code
_entity_poly.pdbx_strand_id
1 'polypeptide(L)'
;MSLLILFFVSLNVFAECQKINVRVNSENDVAKIILVNEPSTEIEFTSLHPIANLYTRTMSVHDAISQHKKMQEALISLDAKVIPIRSVLINGTENMKCAAYKKLYKFAEKYLQYDVSYLKSEFDALYEKDDISREQSKSLNTTIAELY
;
A
#
# COMPACT_ATOMS: atom_id res chain seq x y z
N MET A 1 -30.00 -9.65 -4.73
CA MET A 1 -29.89 -9.89 -3.27
C MET A 1 -28.44 -9.93 -2.75
N SER A 2 -27.43 -9.41 -3.46
CA SER A 2 -26.01 -9.58 -3.07
C SER A 2 -25.30 -8.31 -2.55
N LEU A 3 -25.92 -7.12 -2.66
CA LEU A 3 -25.30 -5.86 -2.16
C LEU A 3 -25.55 -5.56 -0.68
N LEU A 4 -26.53 -6.22 -0.04
CA LEU A 4 -26.90 -5.94 1.36
C LEU A 4 -25.97 -6.62 2.39
N ILE A 5 -25.20 -7.61 1.98
CA ILE A 5 -24.30 -8.36 2.88
C ILE A 5 -22.99 -7.59 3.11
N LEU A 6 -22.49 -6.86 2.11
CA LEU A 6 -21.25 -6.08 2.23
C LEU A 6 -21.40 -4.83 3.12
N PHE A 7 -22.58 -4.21 3.17
CA PHE A 7 -22.83 -3.06 4.05
C PHE A 7 -22.94 -3.44 5.53
N PHE A 8 -23.41 -4.66 5.84
CA PHE A 8 -23.52 -5.14 7.22
C PHE A 8 -22.18 -5.52 7.86
N VAL A 9 -21.20 -5.93 7.05
CA VAL A 9 -19.86 -6.29 7.57
C VAL A 9 -19.07 -5.05 7.98
N SER A 10 -19.13 -3.94 7.22
CA SER A 10 -18.40 -2.70 7.57
C SER A 10 -18.93 -2.01 8.82
N LEU A 11 -20.25 -2.01 9.06
CA LEU A 11 -20.83 -1.37 10.26
C LEU A 11 -20.52 -2.13 11.56
N ASN A 12 -20.50 -3.47 11.50
CA ASN A 12 -20.23 -4.29 12.68
C ASN A 12 -18.80 -4.11 13.21
N VAL A 13 -17.81 -3.96 12.33
CA VAL A 13 -16.40 -3.75 12.75
C VAL A 13 -16.24 -2.42 13.51
N PHE A 14 -16.93 -1.35 13.11
CA PHE A 14 -16.81 -0.04 13.77
C PHE A 14 -17.52 0.02 15.12
N ALA A 15 -18.70 -0.61 15.24
CA ALA A 15 -19.42 -0.74 16.50
C ALA A 15 -18.67 -1.63 17.51
N GLU A 16 -17.92 -2.61 17.01
CA GLU A 16 -17.08 -3.47 17.84
C GLU A 16 -15.80 -2.74 18.28
N CYS A 17 -15.15 -1.99 17.37
CA CYS A 17 -13.94 -1.23 17.70
C CYS A 17 -14.17 -0.09 18.71
N GLN A 18 -15.31 0.60 18.67
CA GLN A 18 -15.66 1.61 19.68
C GLN A 18 -15.93 1.02 21.08
N LYS A 19 -16.19 -0.29 21.18
CA LYS A 19 -16.39 -1.00 22.46
C LYS A 19 -15.10 -1.61 23.01
N ILE A 20 -13.98 -1.54 22.29
CA ILE A 20 -12.71 -2.07 22.77
C ILE A 20 -12.13 -1.09 23.78
N ASN A 21 -12.29 -1.39 25.06
CA ASN A 21 -11.54 -0.74 26.13
C ASN A 21 -10.10 -1.25 26.06
N VAL A 22 -9.26 -0.57 25.27
CA VAL A 22 -7.84 -0.92 25.14
C VAL A 22 -7.16 -0.61 26.47
N ARG A 23 -6.87 -1.66 27.25
CA ARG A 23 -6.07 -1.57 28.47
C ARG A 23 -4.90 -2.52 28.34
N VAL A 24 -3.70 -1.96 28.30
CA VAL A 24 -2.45 -2.70 28.44
C VAL A 24 -1.96 -2.41 29.86
N ASN A 25 -2.09 -3.38 30.77
CA ASN A 25 -1.67 -3.21 32.16
C ASN A 25 -0.24 -3.72 32.36
N SER A 26 0.16 -4.74 31.61
CA SER A 26 1.49 -5.35 31.64
C SER A 26 1.89 -5.84 30.24
N GLU A 27 3.19 -5.87 29.97
CA GLU A 27 3.75 -6.45 28.73
C GLU A 27 3.62 -7.99 28.70
N ASN A 28 3.45 -8.62 29.88
CA ASN A 28 3.31 -10.07 30.01
C ASN A 28 1.85 -10.55 30.01
N ASP A 29 0.88 -9.64 29.87
CA ASP A 29 -0.53 -10.01 29.80
C ASP A 29 -0.85 -10.73 28.49
N VAL A 30 -1.84 -11.64 28.53
CA VAL A 30 -2.30 -12.33 27.33
C VAL A 30 -2.98 -11.33 26.40
N ALA A 31 -2.33 -11.02 25.29
CA ALA A 31 -2.83 -10.09 24.29
C ALA A 31 -4.08 -10.66 23.60
N LYS A 32 -5.24 -10.02 23.83
CA LYS A 32 -6.51 -10.40 23.19
C LYS A 32 -6.75 -9.73 21.84
N ILE A 33 -6.13 -8.58 21.61
CA ILE A 33 -6.30 -7.80 20.38
C ILE A 33 -4.91 -7.35 19.92
N ILE A 34 -4.56 -7.72 18.70
CA ILE A 34 -3.22 -7.49 18.15
C ILE A 34 -3.36 -6.76 16.82
N LEU A 35 -2.74 -5.59 16.73
CA LEU A 35 -2.63 -4.83 15.49
C LEU A 35 -1.41 -5.31 14.70
N VAL A 36 -1.61 -5.65 13.43
CA VAL A 36 -0.52 -6.13 12.55
C VAL A 36 -0.45 -5.30 11.28
N ASN A 37 0.75 -5.07 10.77
CA ASN A 37 0.95 -4.49 9.45
C ASN A 37 1.39 -5.58 8.48
N GLU A 38 0.56 -5.88 7.48
CA GLU A 38 0.93 -6.87 6.48
C GLU A 38 2.01 -6.31 5.56
N PRO A 39 3.12 -7.05 5.35
CA PRO A 39 4.13 -6.67 4.37
C PRO A 39 3.51 -6.60 2.97
N SER A 40 3.65 -5.47 2.30
CA SER A 40 3.16 -5.27 0.94
C SER A 40 4.23 -4.64 0.04
N THR A 41 3.83 -4.02 -1.07
CA THR A 41 4.73 -3.47 -2.08
C THR A 41 5.61 -2.32 -1.56
N GLU A 42 5.43 -1.82 -0.33
CA GLU A 42 6.44 -1.00 0.35
C GLU A 42 7.79 -1.71 0.48
N ILE A 43 7.80 -3.04 0.51
CA ILE A 43 9.03 -3.84 0.43
C ILE A 43 9.51 -3.90 -1.02
N GLU A 44 8.66 -3.73 -2.04
CA GLU A 44 9.12 -3.60 -3.43
C GLU A 44 9.67 -2.19 -3.73
N PHE A 45 9.19 -1.16 -3.02
CA PHE A 45 9.83 0.16 -2.97
C PHE A 45 11.23 0.11 -2.32
N THR A 46 11.66 -1.05 -1.80
CA THR A 46 13.08 -1.36 -1.52
C THR A 46 13.85 -1.78 -2.77
N SER A 47 13.58 -1.16 -3.93
CA SER A 47 14.62 -0.95 -4.95
C SER A 47 15.80 -0.14 -4.38
N LEU A 48 15.63 0.45 -3.19
CA LEU A 48 16.66 1.01 -2.34
C LEU A 48 17.40 -0.07 -1.51
N HIS A 49 18.73 -0.02 -1.55
CA HIS A 49 19.68 -0.88 -0.85
C HIS A 49 19.29 -1.10 0.63
N PRO A 50 19.34 -2.33 1.20
CA PRO A 50 18.87 -2.66 2.56
C PRO A 50 19.33 -1.69 3.67
N ILE A 51 20.56 -1.19 3.56
CA ILE A 51 21.16 -0.20 4.49
C ILE A 51 20.37 1.11 4.52
N ALA A 52 19.86 1.58 3.38
CA ALA A 52 19.08 2.82 3.30
C ALA A 52 17.70 2.68 3.97
N ASN A 53 17.22 1.45 4.15
CA ASN A 53 15.87 1.12 4.61
C ASN A 53 15.86 0.37 5.95
N LEU A 54 16.97 0.41 6.71
CA LEU A 54 17.11 -0.22 8.02
C LEU A 54 16.85 -1.75 8.03
N TYR A 55 17.04 -2.41 6.89
CA TYR A 55 16.97 -3.87 6.80
C TYR A 55 18.36 -4.48 6.96
N THR A 56 18.46 -5.53 7.77
CA THR A 56 19.72 -6.28 7.95
C THR A 56 20.15 -7.03 6.67
N ARG A 57 19.20 -7.42 5.83
CA ARG A 57 19.43 -8.19 4.59
C ARG A 57 18.31 -7.95 3.59
N THR A 58 18.54 -8.33 2.33
CA THR A 58 17.46 -8.44 1.35
C THR A 58 16.47 -9.53 1.78
N MET A 59 15.18 -9.30 1.50
CA MET A 59 14.10 -10.19 1.88
C MET A 59 13.18 -10.45 0.69
N SER A 60 12.77 -11.70 0.51
CA SER A 60 11.74 -12.07 -0.45
C SER A 60 10.38 -11.61 0.07
N VAL A 61 9.70 -10.73 -0.67
CA VAL A 61 8.36 -10.21 -0.32
C VAL A 61 7.36 -11.36 -0.19
N HIS A 62 7.39 -12.30 -1.13
CA HIS A 62 6.53 -13.47 -1.13
C HIS A 62 6.70 -14.31 0.14
N ASP A 63 7.95 -14.55 0.56
CA ASP A 63 8.22 -15.35 1.74
C ASP A 63 7.85 -14.59 3.02
N ALA A 64 8.05 -13.27 3.05
CA ALA A 64 7.63 -12.41 4.16
C ALA A 64 6.11 -12.44 4.35
N ILE A 65 5.34 -12.34 3.26
CA ILE A 65 3.87 -12.46 3.29
C ILE A 65 3.46 -13.84 3.82
N SER A 66 4.07 -14.91 3.31
CA SER A 66 3.77 -16.28 3.75
C SER A 66 4.05 -16.49 5.24
N GLN A 67 5.20 -16.02 5.72
CA GLN A 67 5.58 -16.10 7.13
C GLN A 67 4.67 -15.25 8.01
N HIS A 68 4.34 -14.03 7.57
CA HIS A 68 3.42 -13.15 8.28
C HIS A 68 2.02 -13.77 8.41
N LYS A 69 1.52 -14.44 7.36
CA LYS A 69 0.24 -15.16 7.42
C LYS A 69 0.27 -16.30 8.44
N LYS A 70 1.33 -17.10 8.48
CA LYS A 70 1.50 -18.17 9.49
C LYS A 70 1.52 -17.62 10.92
N MET A 71 2.18 -16.47 11.13
CA MET A 71 2.16 -15.78 12.41
C MET A 71 0.74 -15.37 12.80
N GLN A 72 -0.04 -14.78 11.89
CA GLN A 72 -1.43 -14.42 12.17
C GLN A 72 -2.29 -15.65 12.50
N GLU A 73 -2.16 -16.74 11.75
CA GLU A 73 -2.87 -18.00 12.00
C GLU A 73 -2.54 -18.57 13.39
N ALA A 74 -1.27 -18.53 13.78
CA ALA A 74 -0.83 -18.94 15.11
C ALA A 74 -1.46 -18.08 16.22
N LEU A 75 -1.48 -16.75 16.06
CA LEU A 75 -2.12 -15.85 17.03
C LEU A 75 -3.62 -16.09 17.13
N ILE A 76 -4.31 -16.28 16.00
CA ILE A 76 -5.75 -16.57 15.97
C ILE A 76 -6.04 -17.91 16.67
N SER A 77 -5.18 -18.92 16.49
CA SER A 77 -5.31 -20.21 17.17
C SER A 77 -5.20 -20.12 18.70
N LEU A 78 -4.58 -19.03 19.19
CA LEU A 78 -4.46 -18.70 20.62
C LEU A 78 -5.59 -17.77 21.10
N ASP A 79 -6.71 -17.70 20.39
CA ASP A 79 -7.87 -16.87 20.74
C ASP A 79 -7.56 -15.36 20.78
N ALA A 80 -6.58 -14.91 19.96
CA ALA A 80 -6.30 -13.50 19.75
C ALA A 80 -7.06 -12.96 18.52
N LYS A 81 -7.64 -11.77 18.66
CA LYS A 81 -8.21 -11.00 17.55
C LYS A 81 -7.11 -10.24 16.83
N VAL A 82 -6.72 -10.73 15.66
CA VAL A 82 -5.70 -10.08 14.81
C VAL A 82 -6.38 -9.10 13.86
N ILE A 83 -5.96 -7.83 13.90
CA ILE A 83 -6.55 -6.74 13.11
C ILE A 83 -5.46 -6.10 12.23
N PRO A 84 -5.58 -6.17 10.90
CA PRO A 84 -4.67 -5.46 10.00
C PRO A 84 -4.83 -3.94 10.12
N ILE A 85 -3.72 -3.22 10.26
CA ILE A 85 -3.71 -1.74 10.34
C ILE A 85 -4.39 -1.12 9.11
N ARG A 86 -4.15 -1.67 7.93
CA ARG A 86 -4.80 -1.22 6.68
C ARG A 86 -6.32 -1.25 6.79
N SER A 87 -6.90 -2.29 7.38
CA SER A 87 -8.34 -2.41 7.59
C SER A 87 -8.87 -1.33 8.54
N VAL A 88 -8.10 -0.96 9.57
CA VAL A 88 -8.45 0.14 10.49
C VAL A 88 -8.43 1.48 9.77
N LEU A 89 -7.41 1.73 8.94
CA LEU A 89 -7.29 2.99 8.21
C LEU A 89 -8.36 3.16 7.13
N ILE A 90 -8.70 2.09 6.42
CA ILE A 90 -9.75 2.09 5.39
C ILE A 90 -11.12 2.37 6.01
N ASN A 91 -11.36 1.89 7.23
CA ASN A 91 -12.66 2.05 7.88
C ASN A 91 -12.99 3.53 8.14
N GLY A 92 -14.05 4.02 7.50
CA GLY A 92 -14.46 5.43 7.54
C GLY A 92 -13.70 6.33 6.56
N THR A 93 -12.76 5.80 5.76
CA THR A 93 -12.05 6.52 4.69
C THR A 93 -12.24 5.90 3.31
N GLU A 94 -13.16 4.94 3.16
CA GLU A 94 -13.40 4.19 1.92
C GLU A 94 -13.80 5.11 0.75
N ASN A 95 -14.48 6.22 1.06
CA ASN A 95 -14.91 7.19 0.08
C ASN A 95 -13.94 8.37 0.00
N MET A 96 -13.26 8.52 -1.13
CA MET A 96 -12.30 9.63 -1.38
C MET A 96 -12.92 11.03 -1.22
N LYS A 97 -14.24 11.16 -1.31
CA LYS A 97 -14.94 12.43 -1.12
C LYS A 97 -15.18 12.76 0.36
N CYS A 98 -15.06 11.79 1.28
CA CYS A 98 -15.35 11.99 2.69
C CYS A 98 -14.28 12.86 3.37
N ALA A 99 -14.69 13.56 4.44
CA ALA A 99 -13.80 14.47 5.16
C ALA A 99 -12.64 13.76 5.86
N ALA A 100 -12.88 12.54 6.36
CA ALA A 100 -11.86 11.73 7.03
C ALA A 100 -10.75 11.32 6.05
N TYR A 101 -11.10 10.83 4.86
CA TYR A 101 -10.15 10.55 3.79
C TYR A 101 -9.34 11.79 3.42
N LYS A 102 -9.99 12.93 3.17
CA LYS A 102 -9.29 14.17 2.82
C LYS A 102 -8.29 14.62 3.89
N LYS A 103 -8.61 14.44 5.17
CA LYS A 103 -7.69 14.72 6.29
C LYS A 103 -6.50 13.76 6.30
N LEU A 104 -6.76 12.47 6.15
CA LEU A 104 -5.72 11.44 6.09
C LEU A 104 -4.77 11.67 4.91
N TYR A 105 -5.33 11.97 3.73
CA TYR A 105 -4.59 12.28 2.52
C TYR A 105 -3.68 13.51 2.68
N LYS A 106 -4.22 14.64 3.16
CA LYS A 106 -3.43 15.85 3.45
C LYS A 106 -2.35 15.64 4.50
N PHE A 107 -2.57 14.71 5.44
CA PHE A 107 -1.55 14.33 6.40
C PHE A 107 -0.42 13.54 5.72
N ALA A 108 -0.75 12.56 4.89
CA ALA A 108 0.21 11.76 4.15
C ALA A 108 1.10 12.60 3.21
N GLU A 109 0.53 13.60 2.52
CA GLU A 109 1.27 14.52 1.63
C GLU A 109 2.41 15.28 2.32
N LYS A 110 2.40 15.40 3.66
CA LYS A 110 3.46 16.10 4.40
C LYS A 110 4.73 15.27 4.58
N TYR A 111 4.65 13.95 4.45
CA TYR A 111 5.75 13.04 4.79
C TYR A 111 6.32 12.32 3.57
N LEU A 112 5.50 12.07 2.54
CA LEU A 112 5.97 11.44 1.31
C LEU A 112 6.35 12.52 0.28
N GLN A 113 7.57 13.05 0.41
CA GLN A 113 8.13 13.96 -0.59
C GLN A 113 9.40 13.33 -1.15
N TYR A 114 9.31 12.85 -2.39
CA TYR A 114 10.49 12.53 -3.18
C TYR A 114 10.93 13.81 -3.89
N ASP A 115 12.16 14.26 -3.61
CA ASP A 115 12.77 15.33 -4.37
C ASP A 115 13.19 14.79 -5.74
N VAL A 116 12.32 14.99 -6.72
CA VAL A 116 12.54 14.61 -8.12
C VAL A 116 13.16 15.73 -8.94
N SER A 117 13.58 16.84 -8.32
CA SER A 117 14.15 17.98 -9.05
C SER A 117 15.37 17.61 -9.90
N TYR A 118 16.19 16.67 -9.42
CA TYR A 118 17.36 16.14 -10.13
C TYR A 118 17.03 15.23 -11.30
N LEU A 119 15.83 14.65 -11.35
CA LEU A 119 15.42 13.73 -12.42
C LEU A 119 14.84 14.47 -13.62
N LYS A 120 14.62 15.79 -13.53
CA LYS A 120 13.94 16.56 -14.58
C LYS A 120 14.63 16.45 -15.94
N SER A 121 15.97 16.57 -15.98
CA SER A 121 16.72 16.43 -17.23
C SER A 121 16.68 15.01 -17.82
N GLU A 122 16.58 13.98 -16.98
CA GLU A 122 16.44 12.59 -17.43
C GLU A 122 15.02 12.31 -17.94
N PHE A 123 13.99 12.85 -17.29
CA PHE A 123 12.61 12.78 -17.77
C PHE A 123 12.43 13.51 -19.10
N ASP A 124 12.94 14.75 -19.22
CA ASP A 124 12.86 15.53 -20.45
C ASP A 124 13.54 14.79 -21.63
N ALA A 125 14.70 14.16 -21.38
CA ALA A 125 15.40 13.35 -22.39
C ALA A 125 14.66 12.05 -22.79
N LEU A 126 13.80 11.49 -21.92
CA LEU A 126 12.96 10.35 -22.25
C LEU A 126 11.76 10.77 -23.11
N TYR A 127 11.14 11.92 -22.81
CA TYR A 127 10.06 12.48 -23.62
C TYR A 127 10.53 12.87 -25.03
N GLU A 128 11.72 13.48 -25.16
CA GLU A 128 12.31 13.79 -26.46
C GLU A 128 12.57 12.53 -27.31
N LYS A 129 13.03 11.42 -26.68
CA LYS A 129 13.24 10.14 -27.38
C LYS A 129 11.93 9.51 -27.84
N ASP A 130 10.88 9.59 -27.03
CA ASP A 130 9.56 9.05 -27.38
C ASP A 130 8.94 9.82 -28.55
N ASP A 131 9.09 11.14 -28.60
CA ASP A 131 8.59 11.96 -29.71
C ASP A 131 9.38 11.72 -31.01
N ILE A 132 10.72 11.59 -30.93
CA ILE A 132 11.57 11.18 -32.07
C ILE A 132 11.16 9.79 -32.58
N SER A 133 10.88 8.82 -31.70
CA SER A 133 10.48 7.46 -32.08
C SER A 133 9.13 7.42 -32.81
N ARG A 134 8.20 8.30 -32.42
CA ARG A 134 6.87 8.45 -33.04
C ARG A 134 6.95 9.14 -34.40
N GLU A 135 7.82 10.13 -34.57
CA GLU A 135 8.04 10.79 -35.85
C GLU A 135 8.76 9.88 -36.85
N GLN A 136 9.76 9.12 -36.41
CA GLN A 136 10.44 8.13 -37.24
C GLN A 136 9.48 7.04 -37.74
N SER A 137 8.61 6.54 -36.85
CA SER A 137 7.57 5.55 -37.19
C SER A 137 6.55 6.10 -38.20
N LYS A 138 6.21 7.39 -38.12
CA LYS A 138 5.36 8.05 -39.14
C LYS A 138 6.07 8.17 -40.48
N SER A 139 7.34 8.56 -40.51
CA SER A 139 8.11 8.71 -41.76
C SER A 139 8.29 7.37 -42.49
N LEU A 140 8.58 6.28 -41.75
CA LEU A 140 8.72 4.93 -42.28
C LEU A 140 7.44 4.42 -42.94
N ASN A 141 6.28 4.69 -42.32
CA ASN A 141 4.99 4.30 -42.87
C ASN A 141 4.61 5.11 -44.13
N THR A 142 5.01 6.38 -44.21
CA THR A 142 4.81 7.19 -45.42
C THR A 142 5.69 6.71 -46.58
N THR A 143 6.96 6.38 -46.33
CA THR A 143 7.87 5.85 -47.38
C THR A 143 7.43 4.48 -47.89
N ILE A 144 6.87 3.63 -47.03
CA ILE A 144 6.31 2.33 -47.46
C ILE A 144 5.06 2.53 -48.31
N ALA A 145 4.21 3.53 -48.01
CA ALA A 145 3.01 3.83 -48.78
C ALA A 145 3.29 4.44 -50.18
N GLU A 146 4.49 4.96 -50.41
CA GLU A 146 4.93 5.48 -51.73
C GLU A 146 5.63 4.41 -52.59
N LEU A 147 5.94 3.25 -52.01
CA LEU A 147 6.58 2.11 -52.68
C LEU A 147 5.58 1.02 -53.12
N TYR A 148 4.29 1.19 -52.81
CA TYR A 148 3.17 0.34 -53.21
C TYR A 148 2.12 1.15 -53.96
#